data_AF-A0A955JWP5-F1
#
_entry.id   AF-A0A955JWP5-F1
#
_cell.length_a   1.000
_cell.length_b   1.000
_cell.length_c   1.000
_cell.angle_alpha   90.00
_cell.angle_beta   90.00
_cell.angle_gamma   90.00
#
_symmetry.space_group_name_H-M   'P 1'
#
loop_
_entity.id
_entity.type
_entity.pdbx_description
1 polymer ?
#
loop_
_entity_poly.entity_id
_entity_poly.type
_entity_poly.pdbx_seq_one_letter_code
_entity_poly.pdbx_strand_id
1 'polypeptide(L)'
;MSTSKYCFTHNPDTREQHQAATRKGGLVSPYITDTTALPARNLSTIHDVAEMLSDTINRVRVVNKDGSMAIATANAIGHLAGKLIEARKVADLEARLTKLEAGAK
;
A
#
# COMPACT_ATOMS: atom_id res chain seq x y z
N MET A 1 -27.40 16.46 -24.45
CA MET A 1 -26.32 17.24 -23.80
C MET A 1 -26.97 18.12 -22.74
N SER A 2 -26.50 18.04 -21.48
CA SER A 2 -27.11 18.77 -20.36
C SER A 2 -27.04 20.28 -20.59
N THR A 3 -28.16 20.98 -20.38
CA THR A 3 -28.32 22.44 -20.55
C THR A 3 -27.76 23.27 -19.38
N SER A 4 -27.15 22.61 -18.40
CA SER A 4 -26.58 23.25 -17.21
C SER A 4 -25.16 23.78 -17.45
N LYS A 5 -24.84 24.94 -16.87
CA LYS A 5 -23.47 25.51 -16.83
C LYS A 5 -22.52 24.72 -15.93
N TYR A 6 -23.03 23.73 -15.19
CA TYR A 6 -22.27 22.97 -14.21
C TYR A 6 -22.13 21.51 -14.63
N CYS A 7 -20.98 20.90 -14.32
CA CYS A 7 -20.78 19.45 -14.44
C CYS A 7 -21.64 18.69 -13.42
N PHE A 8 -21.96 17.41 -13.68
CA PHE A 8 -22.78 16.57 -12.80
C PHE A 8 -22.37 16.59 -11.32
N THR A 9 -21.08 16.60 -11.04
CA THR A 9 -20.52 16.65 -9.67
C THR A 9 -20.68 18.01 -8.99
N HIS A 10 -20.74 19.10 -9.75
CA HIS A 10 -20.75 20.47 -9.24
C HIS A 10 -22.09 21.19 -9.48
N ASN A 11 -23.07 20.53 -10.08
CA ASN A 11 -24.40 21.09 -10.29
C ASN A 11 -25.26 20.94 -9.01
N PRO A 12 -25.71 22.05 -8.39
CA PRO A 12 -26.58 21.99 -7.22
C PRO A 12 -27.86 21.17 -7.45
N ASP A 13 -28.41 21.24 -8.66
CA ASP A 13 -29.66 20.58 -9.03
C ASP A 13 -29.54 19.05 -9.11
N THR A 14 -28.31 18.53 -9.33
CA THR A 14 -28.05 17.08 -9.38
C THR A 14 -27.37 16.57 -8.11
N ARG A 15 -27.36 17.35 -7.03
CA ARG A 15 -26.67 17.00 -5.77
C ARG A 15 -27.14 15.66 -5.20
N GLU A 16 -28.46 15.42 -5.16
CA GLU A 16 -29.01 14.16 -4.67
C GLU A 16 -28.66 12.97 -5.57
N GLN A 17 -28.72 13.16 -6.89
CA GLN A 17 -28.35 12.14 -7.86
C GLN A 17 -26.85 11.80 -7.80
N HIS A 18 -25.99 12.81 -7.62
CA HIS A 18 -24.56 12.63 -7.41
C HIS A 18 -24.30 11.86 -6.10
N GLN A 19 -24.95 12.24 -4.99
CA GLN A 19 -24.83 11.51 -3.72
C GLN A 19 -25.30 10.05 -3.84
N ALA A 20 -26.41 9.80 -4.52
CA ALA A 20 -26.91 8.46 -4.78
C ALA A 20 -25.92 7.65 -5.64
N ALA A 21 -25.33 8.25 -6.67
CA ALA A 21 -24.31 7.63 -7.50
C ALA A 21 -23.03 7.29 -6.71
N THR A 22 -22.55 8.20 -5.84
CA THR A 22 -21.39 7.95 -4.98
C THR A 22 -21.67 6.84 -3.96
N ARG A 23 -22.83 6.86 -3.29
CA ARG A 23 -23.24 5.79 -2.37
C ARG A 23 -23.32 4.45 -3.08
N LYS A 24 -23.96 4.42 -4.25
CA LYS A 24 -24.05 3.22 -5.09
C LYS A 24 -22.64 2.73 -5.42
N GLY A 25 -21.74 3.58 -5.90
CA GLY A 25 -20.34 3.23 -6.19
C GLY A 25 -19.60 2.65 -4.99
N GLY A 26 -19.80 3.22 -3.79
CA GLY A 26 -19.25 2.68 -2.54
C GLY A 26 -19.83 1.31 -2.14
N LEU A 27 -21.11 1.06 -2.43
CA LEU A 27 -21.76 -0.23 -2.20
C LEU A 27 -21.37 -1.30 -3.24
N VAL A 28 -21.02 -0.91 -4.47
CA VAL A 28 -20.56 -1.86 -5.51
C VAL A 28 -19.07 -2.16 -5.37
N SER A 29 -18.30 -1.32 -4.66
CA SER A 29 -16.92 -1.66 -4.32
C SER A 29 -16.97 -2.91 -3.44
N PRO A 30 -16.46 -4.06 -3.90
CA PRO A 30 -16.52 -5.27 -3.11
C PRO A 30 -15.72 -5.02 -1.84
N TYR A 31 -16.42 -4.98 -0.71
CA TYR A 31 -15.76 -5.10 0.59
C TYR A 31 -14.97 -6.40 0.53
N ILE A 32 -13.66 -6.36 0.77
CA ILE A 32 -12.85 -7.58 0.83
C ILE A 32 -13.33 -8.32 2.08
N THR A 33 -14.30 -9.21 1.92
CA THR A 33 -14.98 -9.90 3.03
C THR A 33 -14.16 -11.07 3.58
N ASP A 34 -13.13 -11.50 2.85
CA ASP A 34 -12.27 -12.63 3.21
C ASP A 34 -10.83 -12.16 3.48
N THR A 35 -10.68 -11.38 4.56
CA THR A 35 -9.36 -10.98 5.06
C THR A 35 -9.02 -11.75 6.32
N THR A 36 -7.84 -12.37 6.32
CA THR A 36 -7.27 -12.97 7.52
C THR A 36 -6.32 -12.00 8.19
N ALA A 37 -6.54 -11.73 9.48
CA ALA A 37 -5.60 -10.95 10.27
C ALA A 37 -4.26 -11.68 10.38
N LEU A 38 -3.16 -10.96 10.15
CA LEU A 38 -1.82 -11.50 10.33
C LEU A 38 -1.43 -11.49 11.82
N PRO A 39 -0.60 -12.44 12.27
CA PRO A 39 -0.07 -12.41 13.62
C PRO A 39 0.72 -11.12 13.85
N ALA A 40 0.63 -10.60 15.08
CA ALA A 40 1.40 -9.43 15.46
C ALA A 40 2.90 -9.72 15.35
N ARG A 41 3.64 -8.81 14.73
CA ARG A 41 5.11 -8.82 14.68
C ARG A 41 5.64 -7.80 15.67
N ASN A 42 6.61 -8.20 16.48
CA ASN A 42 7.40 -7.26 17.25
C ASN A 42 8.41 -6.59 16.30
N LEU A 43 8.37 -5.26 16.21
CA LEU A 43 9.25 -4.48 15.35
C LEU A 43 10.23 -3.70 16.23
N SER A 44 11.19 -4.43 16.81
CA SER A 44 12.15 -3.89 17.77
C SER A 44 13.41 -3.32 17.13
N THR A 45 13.74 -3.80 15.93
CA THR A 45 14.93 -3.42 15.18
C THR A 45 14.57 -3.00 13.75
N ILE A 46 15.48 -2.29 13.08
CA ILE A 46 15.30 -1.97 11.66
C ILE A 46 15.30 -3.24 10.78
N HIS A 47 15.98 -4.30 11.24
CA HIS A 47 15.95 -5.61 10.58
C HIS A 47 14.53 -6.21 10.59
N ASP A 48 13.83 -6.14 11.72
CA ASP A 48 12.44 -6.61 11.83
C ASP A 48 11.51 -5.86 10.85
N VAL A 49 11.72 -4.55 10.70
CA VAL A 49 10.98 -3.72 9.75
C VAL A 49 11.29 -4.12 8.30
N ALA A 50 12.57 -4.37 7.98
CA ALA A 50 12.98 -4.80 6.65
C ALA A 50 12.39 -6.17 6.28
N GLU A 51 12.32 -7.11 7.24
CA GLU A 51 11.66 -8.40 7.03
C GLU A 51 10.15 -8.27 6.85
N MET A 52 9.50 -7.42 7.66
CA MET A 52 8.07 -7.15 7.56
C MET A 52 7.71 -6.53 6.20
N LEU A 53 8.50 -5.56 5.73
CA LEU A 53 8.31 -4.96 4.41
C LEU A 53 8.54 -5.98 3.28
N SER A 54 9.54 -6.85 3.41
CA SER A 54 9.80 -7.92 2.43
C SER A 54 8.62 -8.88 2.31
N ASP A 55 8.08 -9.35 3.44
CA ASP A 55 6.88 -10.19 3.48
C ASP A 55 5.66 -9.48 2.89
N THR A 56 5.47 -8.20 3.24
CA THR A 56 4.35 -7.40 2.72
C THR A 56 4.42 -7.23 1.21
N ILE A 57 5.61 -6.95 0.64
CA ILE A 57 5.82 -6.85 -0.81
C ILE A 57 5.42 -8.16 -1.50
N ASN A 58 5.80 -9.31 -0.95
CA ASN A 58 5.45 -10.60 -1.53
C ASN A 58 3.94 -10.85 -1.54
N ARG A 59 3.23 -10.43 -0.49
CA ARG A 59 1.76 -10.58 -0.41
C ARG A 59 1.03 -9.68 -1.38
N VAL A 60 1.51 -8.45 -1.60
CA VAL A 60 0.89 -7.55 -2.58
C VAL A 60 1.30 -7.88 -4.01
N ARG A 61 2.40 -8.61 -4.22
CA ARG A 61 2.89 -9.01 -5.56
C ARG A 61 2.03 -10.11 -6.17
N VAL A 62 0.83 -9.72 -6.57
CA VAL A 62 -0.15 -10.56 -7.26
C VAL A 62 -0.25 -10.17 -8.73
N VAL A 63 -0.44 -11.16 -9.60
CA VAL A 63 -0.66 -10.98 -11.04
C VAL A 63 -1.96 -11.67 -11.45
N ASN A 64 -2.59 -11.15 -12.49
CA ASN A 64 -3.73 -11.77 -13.15
C ASN A 64 -3.28 -13.06 -13.88
N LYS A 65 -4.25 -13.87 -14.31
CA LYS A 65 -3.98 -15.13 -15.05
C LYS A 65 -3.19 -14.93 -16.35
N ASP A 66 -3.32 -13.77 -16.96
CA ASP A 66 -2.58 -13.38 -18.18
C ASP A 66 -1.18 -12.81 -17.89
N GLY A 67 -0.77 -12.75 -16.62
CA GLY A 67 0.50 -12.18 -16.19
C GLY A 67 0.48 -10.66 -16.03
N SER A 68 -0.62 -9.98 -16.34
CA SER A 68 -0.75 -8.54 -16.12
C SER A 68 -0.86 -8.22 -14.62
N MET A 69 -0.44 -7.01 -14.25
CA MET A 69 -0.51 -6.51 -12.87
C MET A 69 -1.37 -5.26 -12.83
N ALA A 70 -2.22 -5.14 -11.81
CA ALA A 70 -2.99 -3.92 -11.58
C ALA A 70 -2.04 -2.74 -11.28
N ILE A 71 -2.33 -1.56 -11.86
CA ILE A 71 -1.51 -0.35 -11.65
C ILE A 71 -1.38 0.00 -10.16
N ALA A 72 -2.46 -0.17 -9.39
CA ALA A 72 -2.44 0.04 -7.95
C ALA A 72 -1.45 -0.88 -7.23
N THR A 73 -1.41 -2.16 -7.63
CA THR A 73 -0.43 -3.14 -7.11
C THR A 73 1.00 -2.74 -7.48
N ALA A 74 1.24 -2.36 -8.73
CA ALA A 74 2.56 -1.91 -9.18
C ALA A 74 3.05 -0.67 -8.41
N ASN A 75 2.17 0.32 -8.21
CA ASN A 75 2.48 1.53 -7.45
C ASN A 75 2.77 1.23 -5.98
N ALA A 76 1.97 0.35 -5.36
CA ALA A 76 2.19 -0.09 -3.98
C ALA A 76 3.55 -0.80 -3.83
N ILE A 77 3.88 -1.70 -4.74
CA ILE A 77 5.19 -2.39 -4.77
C ILE A 77 6.32 -1.38 -4.92
N GLY A 78 6.21 -0.42 -5.85
CA GLY A 78 7.23 0.62 -6.04
C GLY A 78 7.47 1.44 -4.78
N HIS A 79 6.39 1.84 -4.10
CA HIS A 79 6.49 2.57 -2.83
C HIS A 79 7.16 1.74 -1.74
N LEU A 80 6.70 0.50 -1.52
CA LEU A 80 7.24 -0.39 -0.49
C LEU A 80 8.69 -0.78 -0.77
N ALA A 81 9.06 -1.02 -2.03
CA ALA A 81 10.42 -1.32 -2.44
C ALA A 81 11.37 -0.16 -2.10
N GLY A 82 10.95 1.09 -2.34
CA GLY A 82 11.72 2.27 -1.93
C GLY A 82 11.97 2.30 -0.42
N LYS A 83 10.96 2.01 0.41
CA LYS A 83 11.11 1.95 1.87
C LYS A 83 11.99 0.80 2.33
N LEU A 84 11.89 -0.36 1.69
CA LEU A 84 12.72 -1.52 1.99
C LEU A 84 14.20 -1.26 1.69
N ILE A 85 14.50 -0.58 0.58
CA ILE A 85 15.88 -0.20 0.24
C ILE A 85 16.49 0.67 1.34
N GLU A 86 15.78 1.70 1.80
CA GLU A 86 16.27 2.56 2.88
C GLU A 86 16.43 1.80 4.21
N ALA A 87 15.46 0.97 4.58
CA ALA A 87 15.56 0.14 5.78
C ALA A 87 16.78 -0.80 5.75
N ARG A 88 17.05 -1.42 4.59
CA ARG A 88 18.22 -2.30 4.42
C ARG A 88 19.55 -1.55 4.50
N LYS A 89 19.64 -0.33 3.97
CA LYS A 89 20.84 0.50 4.11
C LYS A 89 21.16 0.76 5.58
N VAL A 90 20.15 1.15 6.36
CA VAL A 90 20.32 1.39 7.80
C VAL A 90 20.68 0.11 8.54
N ALA A 91 19.99 -1.00 8.24
CA ALA A 91 20.28 -2.31 8.84
C ALA A 91 21.73 -2.76 8.60
N ASP A 92 22.25 -2.59 7.39
CA ASP A 92 23.64 -2.94 7.07
C ASP A 92 24.63 -2.03 7.81
N LEU A 93 24.35 -0.72 7.90
CA LEU A 93 25.19 0.22 8.64
C LEU A 93 25.23 -0.12 10.14
N GLU A 94 24.09 -0.41 10.76
CA GLU A 94 24.02 -0.85 12.16
C GLU A 94 24.80 -2.15 12.39
N ALA A 95 24.65 -3.13 11.48
CA ALA A 95 25.38 -4.40 11.56
C ALA A 95 26.90 -4.20 11.44
N ARG A 96 27.34 -3.29 10.56
CA ARG A 96 28.75 -2.93 10.40
C ARG A 96 29.30 -2.19 11.61
N LEU A 97 28.53 -1.23 12.15
CA LEU A 97 28.91 -0.48 13.36
C LEU A 97 29.08 -1.43 14.55
N THR A 98 28.12 -2.33 14.76
CA THR A 98 28.16 -3.33 15.83
C THR A 98 29.42 -4.21 15.74
N LYS A 99 29.81 -4.64 14.54
CA LYS A 99 31.04 -5.43 14.32
C LYS A 99 32.31 -4.63 14.65
N LEU A 100 32.35 -3.35 14.29
CA LEU A 100 33.49 -2.48 14.60
C LEU A 100 33.61 -2.23 16.11
N GLU A 101 32.49 -1.94 16.78
CA GLU A 101 32.45 -1.74 18.23
C GLU A 101 32.83 -3.01 19.01
N ALA A 102 32.44 -4.19 18.51
CA ALA A 102 32.82 -5.46 19.10
C ALA A 102 34.34 -5.76 18.96
N GLY A 103 34.96 -5.32 17.86
CA GLY A 103 36.39 -5.50 17.62
C GLY A 103 37.29 -4.38 18.18
N ALA A 104 36.70 -3.30 18.69
CA ALA A 104 37.40 -2.19 19.34
C ALA A 104 37.55 -2.36 20.86
N LYS A 105 37.08 -3.49 21.41
CA LYS A 105 37.35 -3.95 22.78
C LYS A 105 38.58 -4.84 22.81
#